data_AF-A0AA39LDK9-F1
#
_entry.id   AF-A0AA39LDK9-F1
#
_cell.length_a   1.000
_cell.length_b   1.000
_cell.length_c   1.000
_cell.angle_alpha   90.00
_cell.angle_beta   90.00
_cell.angle_gamma   90.00
#
_symmetry.space_group_name_H-M   'P 1'
#
loop_
_entity.id
_entity.type
_entity.pdbx_description
1 polymer ?
#
loop_
_entity_poly.entity_id
_entity_poly.type
_entity_poly.pdbx_seq_one_letter_code
_entity_poly.pdbx_strand_id
1 'polypeptide(L)'
;MISSLSASNRMVFAQDECDLKLNTRFNNGNAVLYCKLPLEIDDFFGHVREAHKLIDETITVKWIDDEGDPCTISTQPELDEAVRLSDNAELILHVFSGKPASPGFPCTGENKNVYRRGARRWKNNKFYYVNGHRFQGKRLNKRTQCFICNDSIWGIGRQGYRCVDCQLPVHSKCYRFVRIACGDAIGLSPIYQGTTVSDQTCHSRLRSHEDSAYEECAIETSKPRNSVKQDSSIQWSVGLNDFNLLAVLGRGSYSKVMQAEHKKTGNIYAIKIIKKDMFNKIINEDEDIESIQNEKSVFEAASNHPFLIGLHSCFQTDSRLFFVIEYAAGGDLFVHMVNKKKLPEDHARFYAAELILALHFLHSRGIIYRDLKLDNVLLDTTGHIKLTDYGMCKVNMGPCDTTSTLCGTPNYMAPEIVGQQEYGFGVDWWALGVLMFEMMVGMTPFDEEIDDNNLRETKLLQNILEKRIRFPRNITVKAARVLSDFLTRDPSQRLGCSTFDLEESLENIKNHAFFRNSMNWEMLEARDISPPYNPSVQGDRDLKHFDKEFLKESPTLTFDDPNIIEQIDQSEFEGFEYINPLFMSKEESV
;
A
#
# COMPACT_ATOMS: atom_id res chain seq x y z
N MET A 1 -13.79 56.09 -24.93
CA MET A 1 -15.17 55.60 -24.66
C MET A 1 -15.19 54.14 -25.14
N ILE A 2 -15.52 53.15 -24.30
CA ILE A 2 -16.87 52.80 -23.80
C ILE A 2 -17.77 52.34 -24.98
N SER A 3 -18.34 51.14 -25.02
CA SER A 3 -18.23 49.93 -24.18
C SER A 3 -18.93 48.72 -24.85
N SER A 4 -19.00 47.57 -24.15
CA SER A 4 -20.09 46.55 -24.21
C SER A 4 -20.48 45.93 -25.58
N LEU A 5 -20.22 44.64 -25.84
CA LEU A 5 -20.86 43.43 -25.27
C LEU A 5 -22.30 43.14 -25.74
N SER A 6 -22.41 42.29 -26.78
CA SER A 6 -23.39 41.19 -26.87
C SER A 6 -22.89 40.20 -27.95
N ALA A 7 -22.30 39.04 -27.59
CA ALA A 7 -22.98 37.80 -27.19
C ALA A 7 -23.39 36.91 -28.39
N SER A 8 -23.29 35.59 -28.19
CA SER A 8 -23.71 34.53 -29.13
C SER A 8 -22.82 34.28 -30.35
N ASN A 9 -21.71 33.57 -30.15
CA ASN A 9 -21.30 32.54 -31.10
C ASN A 9 -20.99 31.25 -30.35
N ARG A 10 -21.60 30.13 -30.76
CA ARG A 10 -21.28 28.80 -30.22
C ARG A 10 -20.01 28.30 -30.91
N MET A 11 -18.90 28.27 -30.19
CA MET A 11 -17.76 27.42 -30.53
C MET A 11 -17.59 26.40 -29.42
N VAL A 12 -18.04 25.17 -29.68
CA VAL A 12 -17.81 24.02 -28.80
C VAL A 12 -16.42 23.50 -29.10
N PHE A 13 -15.48 23.86 -28.24
CA PHE A 13 -14.22 23.16 -28.03
C PHE A 13 -14.24 22.83 -26.53
N ALA A 14 -14.52 21.58 -26.18
CA ALA A 14 -13.60 20.44 -26.20
C ALA A 14 -12.57 20.53 -25.06
N GLN A 15 -12.02 19.38 -24.68
CA GLN A 15 -10.71 19.38 -24.03
C GLN A 15 -9.70 19.91 -25.06
N ASP A 16 -8.84 20.85 -24.67
CA ASP A 16 -7.55 20.98 -25.35
C ASP A 16 -6.73 19.76 -24.90
N GLU A 17 -6.71 18.70 -25.71
CA GLU A 17 -5.98 17.45 -25.44
C GLU A 17 -4.45 17.61 -25.59
N CYS A 18 -3.96 18.85 -25.66
CA CYS A 18 -2.61 19.23 -26.11
C CYS A 18 -1.81 20.08 -25.10
N ASP A 19 -2.29 20.26 -23.86
CA ASP A 19 -1.57 20.98 -22.80
C ASP A 19 -0.59 20.01 -22.09
N LEU A 20 0.71 20.12 -22.42
CA LEU A 20 1.78 19.31 -21.83
C LEU A 20 1.87 19.50 -20.31
N LYS A 21 1.81 18.39 -19.57
CA LYS A 21 1.94 18.36 -18.10
C LYS A 21 3.42 18.22 -17.72
N LEU A 22 3.97 19.20 -16.99
CA LEU A 22 5.31 19.10 -16.40
C LEU A 22 5.21 18.78 -14.91
N ASN A 23 5.92 17.76 -14.45
CA ASN A 23 5.90 17.26 -13.08
C ASN A 23 7.31 17.39 -12.49
N THR A 24 7.62 18.57 -11.96
CA THR A 24 8.98 19.02 -11.63
C THR A 24 9.30 18.81 -10.15
N ARG A 25 10.48 18.24 -9.88
CA ARG A 25 10.96 17.87 -8.54
C ARG A 25 12.25 18.63 -8.23
N PHE A 26 12.29 19.33 -7.11
CA PHE A 26 13.47 20.06 -6.63
C PHE A 26 13.61 19.90 -5.11
N ASN A 27 14.73 19.36 -4.64
CA ASN A 27 14.91 18.98 -3.23
C ASN A 27 13.70 18.16 -2.72
N ASN A 28 12.96 18.68 -1.73
CA ASN A 28 11.75 18.06 -1.18
C ASN A 28 10.43 18.66 -1.73
N GLY A 29 10.51 19.52 -2.76
CA GLY A 29 9.38 20.16 -3.42
C GLY A 29 8.98 19.47 -4.71
N ASN A 30 7.68 19.20 -4.88
CA ASN A 30 7.08 18.76 -6.14
C ASN A 30 6.09 19.82 -6.63
N ALA A 31 6.25 20.28 -7.87
CA ALA A 31 5.34 21.18 -8.55
C ALA A 31 4.77 20.53 -9.80
N VAL A 32 3.51 20.84 -10.14
CA VAL A 32 2.88 20.41 -11.39
C VAL A 32 2.47 21.65 -12.16
N LEU A 33 2.96 21.76 -13.39
CA LEU A 33 2.73 22.85 -14.33
C LEU A 33 1.99 22.29 -15.56
N TYR A 34 1.33 23.17 -16.29
CA TYR A 34 0.65 22.87 -17.55
C TYR A 34 1.09 23.93 -18.57
N CYS A 35 1.71 23.49 -19.65
CA CYS A 35 2.34 24.34 -20.65
C CYS A 35 1.74 24.03 -22.03
N LYS A 36 1.52 25.06 -22.86
CA LYS A 36 1.07 24.86 -24.24
C LYS A 36 2.25 24.50 -25.14
N LEU A 37 1.98 23.75 -26.20
CA LEU A 37 2.94 23.41 -27.25
C LEU A 37 2.75 24.28 -28.51
N PRO A 38 3.81 24.61 -29.26
CA PRO A 38 5.23 24.34 -28.96
C PRO A 38 5.71 25.12 -27.72
N LEU A 39 6.75 24.61 -27.06
CA LEU A 39 7.29 25.18 -25.83
C LEU A 39 8.77 25.55 -26.02
N GLU A 40 9.04 26.85 -26.05
CA GLU A 40 10.39 27.38 -26.17
C GLU A 40 11.19 27.16 -24.88
N ILE A 41 12.50 26.93 -25.01
CA ILE A 41 13.38 26.53 -23.91
C ILE A 41 13.54 27.61 -22.82
N ASP A 42 13.55 28.89 -23.20
CA ASP A 42 13.63 29.99 -22.23
C ASP A 42 12.35 30.08 -21.38
N ASP A 43 11.18 29.89 -21.99
CA ASP A 43 9.89 29.81 -21.28
C ASP A 43 9.82 28.56 -20.40
N PHE A 44 10.27 27.40 -20.89
CA PHE A 44 10.39 26.17 -20.10
C PHE A 44 11.22 26.39 -18.83
N PHE A 45 12.43 26.91 -18.96
CA PHE A 45 13.29 27.21 -17.82
C PHE A 45 12.73 28.34 -16.93
N GLY A 46 12.01 29.31 -17.50
CA GLY A 46 11.28 30.34 -16.77
C GLY A 46 10.23 29.75 -15.81
N HIS A 47 9.29 28.95 -16.35
CA HIS A 47 8.25 28.28 -15.56
C HIS A 47 8.83 27.34 -14.49
N VAL A 48 9.92 26.62 -14.79
CA VAL A 48 10.59 25.72 -13.83
C VAL A 48 11.24 26.52 -12.68
N ARG A 49 11.88 27.66 -12.97
CA ARG A 49 12.44 28.56 -11.92
C ARG A 49 11.35 29.14 -11.05
N GLU A 50 10.26 29.65 -11.63
CA GLU A 50 9.14 30.23 -10.87
C GLU A 50 8.53 29.21 -9.90
N ALA A 51 8.25 27.99 -10.39
CA ALA A 51 7.60 26.91 -9.63
C ALA A 51 8.33 26.52 -8.33
N HIS A 52 9.67 26.59 -8.35
CA HIS A 52 10.54 26.26 -7.21
C HIS A 52 11.16 27.48 -6.53
N LYS A 53 10.80 28.69 -6.96
CA LYS A 53 11.31 30.00 -6.46
C LYS A 53 12.81 30.23 -6.70
N LEU A 54 13.36 29.60 -7.73
CA LEU A 54 14.77 29.68 -8.14
C LEU A 54 14.99 30.84 -9.13
N ILE A 55 14.46 32.02 -8.80
CA ILE A 55 14.53 33.22 -9.64
C ILE A 55 16.00 33.69 -9.67
N ASP A 56 16.49 34.00 -10.87
CA ASP A 56 17.89 34.33 -11.19
C ASP A 56 18.93 33.25 -10.84
N GLU A 57 18.52 32.08 -10.33
CA GLU A 57 19.43 30.93 -10.14
C GLU A 57 19.73 30.21 -11.47
N THR A 58 20.99 29.78 -11.59
CA THR A 58 21.38 28.76 -12.57
C THR A 58 20.87 27.42 -12.08
N ILE A 59 20.11 26.71 -12.93
CA ILE A 59 19.59 25.37 -12.65
C ILE A 59 19.94 24.41 -13.79
N THR A 60 20.02 23.13 -13.46
CA THR A 60 20.08 22.01 -14.42
C THR A 60 18.78 21.23 -14.31
N VAL A 61 18.17 20.89 -15.45
CA VAL A 61 16.95 20.08 -15.53
C VAL A 61 17.24 18.78 -16.25
N LYS A 62 16.83 17.66 -15.66
CA LYS A 62 17.00 16.31 -16.20
C LYS A 62 15.66 15.57 -16.24
N TRP A 63 15.54 14.64 -17.18
CA TRP A 63 14.41 13.72 -17.31
C TRP A 63 14.94 12.28 -17.37
N ILE A 64 14.04 11.30 -17.44
CA ILE A 64 14.41 9.87 -17.56
C ILE A 64 13.79 9.32 -18.83
N ASP A 65 14.65 8.81 -19.71
CA ASP A 65 14.32 8.14 -20.96
C ASP A 65 13.69 6.73 -20.75
N ASP A 66 13.54 5.98 -21.83
CA ASP A 66 12.97 4.63 -21.86
C ASP A 66 13.97 3.53 -21.48
N GLU A 67 15.28 3.76 -21.62
CA GLU A 67 16.33 2.86 -21.10
C GLU A 67 16.54 3.03 -19.58
N GLY A 68 16.14 4.18 -19.03
CA GLY A 68 16.09 4.49 -17.60
C GLY A 68 17.22 5.41 -17.11
N ASP A 69 17.97 6.05 -18.01
CA ASP A 69 19.11 6.90 -17.67
C ASP A 69 18.78 8.42 -17.69
N PRO A 70 19.57 9.25 -16.97
CA PRO A 70 19.20 10.63 -16.68
C PRO A 70 19.68 11.64 -17.75
N CYS A 71 18.91 11.74 -18.83
CA CYS A 71 19.09 12.74 -19.89
C CYS A 71 18.94 14.19 -19.37
N THR A 72 19.78 15.11 -19.87
CA THR A 72 19.74 16.54 -19.52
C THR A 72 19.02 17.34 -20.60
N ILE A 73 18.21 18.32 -20.21
CA ILE A 73 17.63 19.31 -21.13
C ILE A 73 18.48 20.58 -21.02
N SER A 74 19.12 20.99 -22.11
CA SER A 74 19.98 22.19 -22.15
C SER A 74 19.87 23.01 -23.44
N THR A 75 19.27 22.43 -24.49
CA THR A 75 19.06 23.01 -25.83
C THR A 75 17.66 22.70 -26.35
N GLN A 76 17.11 23.52 -27.26
CA GLN A 76 15.76 23.30 -27.79
C GLN A 76 15.54 21.88 -28.36
N PRO A 77 16.47 21.28 -29.14
CA PRO A 77 16.28 19.92 -29.63
C PRO A 77 16.19 18.84 -28.54
N GLU A 78 16.87 19.03 -27.40
CA GLU A 78 16.75 18.11 -26.25
C GLU A 78 15.40 18.25 -25.55
N LEU A 79 14.81 19.46 -25.55
CA LEU A 79 13.45 19.70 -25.05
C LEU A 79 12.40 19.13 -26.01
N ASP A 80 12.53 19.41 -27.30
CA ASP A 80 11.63 18.89 -28.34
C ASP A 80 11.60 17.36 -28.35
N GLU A 81 12.77 16.72 -28.25
CA GLU A 81 12.89 15.26 -28.23
C GLU A 81 12.34 14.64 -26.93
N ALA A 82 12.58 15.28 -25.77
CA ALA A 82 11.97 14.85 -24.50
C ALA A 82 10.43 14.97 -24.53
N VAL A 83 9.90 16.04 -25.12
CA VAL A 83 8.46 16.21 -25.33
C VAL A 83 7.92 15.13 -26.27
N ARG A 84 8.60 14.89 -27.40
CA ARG A 84 8.24 13.85 -28.37
C ARG A 84 8.23 12.44 -27.76
N LEU A 85 9.22 12.11 -26.94
CA LEU A 85 9.34 10.81 -26.25
C LEU A 85 8.39 10.67 -25.04
N SER A 86 7.74 11.75 -24.61
CA SER A 86 6.67 11.73 -23.59
C SER A 86 5.25 11.56 -24.17
N ASP A 87 5.14 11.29 -25.48
CA ASP A 87 3.89 11.31 -26.27
C ASP A 87 3.08 12.62 -26.08
N ASN A 88 3.78 13.73 -25.76
CA ASN A 88 3.21 15.03 -25.35
C ASN A 88 2.35 15.02 -24.07
N ALA A 89 2.30 13.91 -23.32
CA ALA A 89 1.33 13.71 -22.24
C ALA A 89 1.83 14.18 -20.85
N GLU A 90 2.97 13.66 -20.38
CA GLU A 90 3.59 14.07 -19.10
C GLU A 90 5.11 13.92 -19.10
N LEU A 91 5.82 15.02 -18.83
CA LEU A 91 7.25 15.01 -18.53
C LEU A 91 7.50 15.05 -17.02
N ILE A 92 8.20 14.03 -16.52
CA ILE A 92 8.71 13.99 -15.14
C ILE A 92 10.12 14.58 -15.15
N LEU A 93 10.31 15.66 -14.39
CA LEU A 93 11.52 16.48 -14.45
C LEU A 93 12.17 16.60 -13.07
N HIS A 94 13.50 16.51 -13.06
CA HIS A 94 14.34 16.57 -11.87
C HIS A 94 15.24 17.80 -12.00
N VAL A 95 15.12 18.72 -11.05
CA VAL A 95 15.76 20.03 -11.05
C VAL A 95 16.88 20.02 -10.00
N PHE A 96 18.02 20.60 -10.34
CA PHE A 96 19.19 20.73 -9.48
C PHE A 96 19.72 22.17 -9.55
N SER A 97 20.19 22.74 -8.43
CA SER A 97 20.85 24.05 -8.43
C SER A 97 22.26 23.95 -9.03
N GLY A 98 22.65 24.98 -9.79
CA GLY A 98 23.93 25.06 -10.47
C GLY A 98 24.02 24.22 -11.76
N LYS A 99 25.25 23.91 -12.16
CA LYS A 99 25.62 23.02 -13.26
C LYS A 99 26.51 21.89 -12.74
N PRO A 100 26.52 20.70 -13.35
CA PRO A 100 27.46 19.65 -12.97
C PRO A 100 28.91 20.10 -13.21
N ALA A 101 29.85 19.55 -12.43
CA ALA A 101 31.26 19.97 -12.46
C ALA A 101 31.96 19.74 -13.82
N SER A 102 31.43 18.83 -14.63
CA SER A 102 31.79 18.58 -16.04
C SER A 102 30.62 17.90 -16.76
N PRO A 103 30.55 17.94 -18.10
CA PRO A 103 29.58 17.14 -18.86
C PRO A 103 29.68 15.65 -18.51
N GLY A 104 28.53 14.97 -18.38
CA GLY A 104 28.45 13.57 -17.98
C GLY A 104 28.60 13.27 -16.48
N PHE A 105 28.93 14.27 -15.65
CA PHE A 105 28.96 14.10 -14.19
C PHE A 105 27.61 14.46 -13.54
N PRO A 106 27.30 13.91 -12.34
CA PRO A 106 26.12 14.31 -11.58
C PRO A 106 26.21 15.76 -11.08
N CYS A 107 25.05 16.40 -10.94
CA CYS A 107 24.88 17.67 -10.25
C CYS A 107 25.06 17.51 -8.72
N THR A 108 25.26 18.61 -8.00
CA THR A 108 25.32 18.60 -6.53
C THR A 108 23.99 18.09 -5.96
N GLY A 109 24.04 16.99 -5.20
CA GLY A 109 22.86 16.31 -4.66
C GLY A 109 22.21 15.26 -5.59
N GLU A 110 22.64 15.16 -6.85
CA GLU A 110 22.15 14.15 -7.78
C GLU A 110 22.73 12.76 -7.46
N ASN A 111 21.85 11.76 -7.39
CA ASN A 111 22.22 10.35 -7.29
C ASN A 111 21.13 9.46 -7.91
N LYS A 112 21.43 8.21 -8.26
CA LYS A 112 20.49 7.31 -8.96
C LYS A 112 19.15 7.07 -8.23
N ASN A 113 19.03 7.38 -6.94
CA ASN A 113 17.77 7.23 -6.19
C ASN A 113 16.77 8.37 -6.46
N VAL A 114 17.24 9.55 -6.90
CA VAL A 114 16.39 10.72 -7.22
C VAL A 114 15.37 10.38 -8.31
N TYR A 115 15.71 9.43 -9.19
CA TYR A 115 15.00 9.09 -10.42
C TYR A 115 14.00 7.93 -10.30
N ARG A 116 13.97 7.19 -9.18
CA ARG A 116 13.12 5.97 -9.06
C ARG A 116 11.63 6.30 -9.31
N ARG A 117 10.99 5.57 -10.23
CA ARG A 117 9.52 5.50 -10.34
C ARG A 117 9.03 4.44 -9.33
N GLY A 118 8.06 4.78 -8.47
CA GLY A 118 7.58 3.88 -7.42
C GLY A 118 6.51 4.51 -6.52
N ALA A 119 5.67 3.67 -5.90
CA ALA A 119 4.47 4.07 -5.18
C ALA A 119 4.73 4.63 -3.76
N ARG A 120 5.40 5.79 -3.67
CA ARG A 120 5.51 6.54 -2.40
C ARG A 120 4.12 6.96 -1.91
N ARG A 121 3.78 6.64 -0.65
CA ARG A 121 2.73 7.36 0.09
C ARG A 121 3.21 8.80 0.34
N TRP A 122 2.36 9.79 0.07
CA TRP A 122 2.74 11.21 0.17
C TRP A 122 1.82 11.98 1.13
N LYS A 123 2.33 12.35 2.32
CA LYS A 123 1.62 13.22 3.25
C LYS A 123 1.93 14.71 2.99
N ASN A 124 0.85 15.50 2.97
CA ASN A 124 0.72 16.95 3.16
C ASN A 124 1.46 18.00 2.32
N ASN A 125 2.66 17.80 1.75
CA ASN A 125 3.42 18.92 1.14
C ASN A 125 3.30 19.14 -0.40
N LYS A 126 2.23 18.62 -1.03
CA LYS A 126 1.94 18.87 -2.46
C LYS A 126 1.27 20.23 -2.67
N PHE A 127 1.86 21.06 -3.55
CA PHE A 127 1.31 22.34 -4.00
C PHE A 127 0.88 22.26 -5.47
N TYR A 128 -0.06 23.13 -5.84
CA TYR A 128 -0.58 23.27 -7.20
C TYR A 128 -0.52 24.75 -7.60
N TYR A 129 0.19 25.07 -8.68
CA TYR A 129 0.41 26.46 -9.11
C TYR A 129 -0.55 26.83 -10.25
N VAL A 130 -1.26 27.96 -10.12
CA VAL A 130 -2.15 28.53 -11.15
C VAL A 130 -2.14 30.06 -11.02
N ASN A 131 -1.70 30.80 -12.04
CA ASN A 131 -1.71 32.28 -12.06
C ASN A 131 -1.11 32.91 -10.79
N GLY A 132 0.10 32.49 -10.42
CA GLY A 132 0.80 32.88 -9.19
C GLY A 132 0.24 32.32 -7.88
N HIS A 133 -0.96 31.70 -7.87
CA HIS A 133 -1.53 31.11 -6.66
C HIS A 133 -0.91 29.74 -6.36
N ARG A 134 -0.38 29.57 -5.15
CA ARG A 134 0.17 28.30 -4.63
C ARG A 134 -0.87 27.57 -3.77
N PHE A 135 -1.69 26.74 -4.40
CA PHE A 135 -2.78 26.01 -3.75
C PHE A 135 -2.30 24.77 -2.98
N GLN A 136 -2.74 24.60 -1.73
CA GLN A 136 -2.55 23.40 -0.92
C GLN A 136 -3.91 22.83 -0.48
N GLY A 137 -4.07 21.49 -0.51
CA GLY A 137 -5.30 20.83 -0.06
C GLY A 137 -5.46 20.84 1.47
N LYS A 138 -6.52 21.48 1.97
CA LYS A 138 -6.83 21.68 3.40
C LYS A 138 -8.23 21.15 3.76
N ARG A 139 -8.45 20.83 5.03
CA ARG A 139 -9.79 20.70 5.63
C ARG A 139 -10.27 22.11 6.00
N LEU A 140 -11.47 22.51 5.57
CA LEU A 140 -12.02 23.84 5.83
C LEU A 140 -13.14 23.75 6.88
N ASN A 141 -12.78 23.91 8.16
CA ASN A 141 -13.68 23.68 9.31
C ASN A 141 -14.81 24.71 9.49
N LYS A 142 -15.08 25.54 8.48
CA LYS A 142 -16.19 26.51 8.42
C LYS A 142 -16.77 26.47 7.00
N ARG A 143 -18.09 26.60 6.87
CA ARG A 143 -18.80 26.62 5.56
C ARG A 143 -18.22 27.75 4.68
N THR A 144 -17.32 27.38 3.78
CA THR A 144 -16.53 28.31 2.96
C THR A 144 -17.00 28.18 1.52
N GLN A 145 -17.28 29.28 0.82
CA GLN A 145 -17.65 29.21 -0.59
C GLN A 145 -16.41 29.04 -1.48
N CYS A 146 -16.54 28.29 -2.57
CA CYS A 146 -15.53 28.19 -3.61
C CYS A 146 -15.58 29.41 -4.52
N PHE A 147 -14.45 30.10 -4.70
CA PHE A 147 -14.36 31.33 -5.50
C PHE A 147 -14.84 31.18 -6.96
N ILE A 148 -14.82 29.97 -7.53
CA ILE A 148 -15.16 29.72 -8.94
C ILE A 148 -16.65 29.44 -9.16
N CYS A 149 -17.22 28.46 -8.46
CA CYS A 149 -18.62 28.06 -8.64
C CYS A 149 -19.58 28.63 -7.58
N ASN A 150 -19.07 29.38 -6.59
CA ASN A 150 -19.81 29.98 -5.48
C ASN A 150 -20.48 28.98 -4.50
N ASP A 151 -20.47 27.68 -4.81
CA ASP A 151 -20.96 26.60 -3.95
C ASP A 151 -20.19 26.48 -2.62
N SER A 152 -20.83 25.89 -1.62
CA SER A 152 -20.19 25.53 -0.35
C SER A 152 -19.13 24.43 -0.53
N ILE A 153 -17.99 24.60 0.14
CA ILE A 153 -17.01 23.56 0.43
C ILE A 153 -17.43 22.89 1.74
N TRP A 154 -17.78 21.61 1.69
CA TRP A 154 -18.35 20.79 2.78
C TRP A 154 -17.96 19.33 2.59
N GLY A 155 -17.83 18.56 3.68
CA GLY A 155 -17.63 17.11 3.69
C GLY A 155 -16.74 16.63 4.84
N ILE A 156 -16.13 15.45 4.66
CA ILE A 156 -15.05 14.92 5.49
C ILE A 156 -13.75 14.95 4.65
N GLY A 157 -12.57 14.98 5.28
CA GLY A 157 -11.28 15.06 4.57
C GLY A 157 -10.93 16.45 4.00
N ARG A 158 -10.02 16.49 3.01
CA ARG A 158 -9.42 17.71 2.41
C ARG A 158 -10.33 18.32 1.33
N GLN A 159 -11.50 18.79 1.76
CA GLN A 159 -12.63 19.22 0.91
C GLN A 159 -12.33 20.33 -0.11
N GLY A 160 -11.29 21.13 0.10
CA GLY A 160 -10.94 22.23 -0.78
C GLY A 160 -9.44 22.53 -0.80
N TYR A 161 -9.03 23.22 -1.84
CA TYR A 161 -7.70 23.81 -1.91
C TYR A 161 -7.77 25.24 -1.40
N ARG A 162 -6.70 25.68 -0.75
CA ARG A 162 -6.52 27.07 -0.36
C ARG A 162 -5.17 27.58 -0.84
N CYS A 163 -5.13 28.73 -1.49
CA CYS A 163 -3.86 29.39 -1.80
C CYS A 163 -3.16 29.72 -0.47
N VAL A 164 -1.93 29.27 -0.24
CA VAL A 164 -1.26 29.55 1.04
C VAL A 164 -0.84 31.01 1.17
N ASP A 165 -0.62 31.69 0.05
CA ASP A 165 -0.15 33.08 0.02
C ASP A 165 -1.31 34.09 0.17
N CYS A 166 -2.39 33.98 -0.61
CA CYS A 166 -3.55 34.90 -0.55
C CYS A 166 -4.83 34.31 0.10
N GLN A 167 -4.77 33.10 0.66
CA GLN A 167 -5.88 32.43 1.36
C GLN A 167 -7.15 32.12 0.52
N LEU A 168 -7.11 32.32 -0.81
CA LEU A 168 -8.24 32.03 -1.73
C LEU A 168 -8.74 30.58 -1.61
N PRO A 169 -10.03 30.34 -1.29
CA PRO A 169 -10.61 29.00 -1.20
C PRO A 169 -11.31 28.55 -2.49
N VAL A 170 -11.05 27.32 -2.92
CA VAL A 170 -11.67 26.68 -4.10
C VAL A 170 -11.84 25.16 -3.86
N HIS A 171 -12.76 24.50 -4.55
CA HIS A 171 -12.78 23.03 -4.57
C HIS A 171 -11.54 22.47 -5.28
N SER A 172 -11.17 21.22 -4.96
CA SER A 172 -10.10 20.46 -5.64
C SER A 172 -10.31 20.28 -7.15
N LYS A 173 -11.56 20.32 -7.62
CA LYS A 173 -11.91 20.35 -9.06
C LYS A 173 -11.86 21.76 -9.70
N CYS A 174 -11.85 22.82 -8.89
CA CYS A 174 -12.05 24.19 -9.37
C CYS A 174 -10.77 25.03 -9.50
N TYR A 175 -9.68 24.69 -8.81
CA TYR A 175 -8.47 25.53 -8.76
C TYR A 175 -7.87 25.87 -10.14
N ARG A 176 -7.98 24.97 -11.13
CA ARG A 176 -7.50 25.18 -12.52
C ARG A 176 -8.25 26.27 -13.28
N PHE A 177 -9.42 26.69 -12.80
CA PHE A 177 -10.26 27.72 -13.43
C PHE A 177 -10.09 29.11 -12.79
N VAL A 178 -9.16 29.27 -11.85
CA VAL A 178 -8.75 30.59 -11.36
C VAL A 178 -8.07 31.34 -12.52
N ARG A 179 -8.55 32.55 -12.82
CA ARG A 179 -8.10 33.40 -13.94
C ARG A 179 -7.62 34.80 -13.51
N ILE A 180 -7.68 35.09 -12.21
CA ILE A 180 -7.06 36.27 -11.58
C ILE A 180 -5.63 35.94 -11.14
N ALA A 181 -4.80 36.96 -10.91
CA ALA A 181 -3.46 36.76 -10.36
C ALA A 181 -3.45 36.77 -8.83
N CYS A 182 -2.49 36.05 -8.24
CA CYS A 182 -2.34 35.98 -6.79
C CYS A 182 -1.78 37.29 -6.19
N GLY A 183 -2.68 38.20 -5.84
CA GLY A 183 -2.34 39.49 -5.23
C GLY A 183 -3.33 40.59 -5.61
N ASP A 184 -4.08 40.41 -6.70
CA ASP A 184 -5.16 41.31 -7.09
C ASP A 184 -6.23 41.42 -6.00
N ALA A 185 -6.71 42.64 -5.75
CA ALA A 185 -7.47 42.98 -4.56
C ALA A 185 -8.92 42.44 -4.56
N ILE A 186 -9.10 41.20 -4.10
CA ILE A 186 -10.43 40.61 -3.85
C ILE A 186 -11.02 41.20 -2.56
N GLY A 187 -11.94 42.13 -2.68
CA GLY A 187 -12.63 42.74 -1.54
C GLY A 187 -13.54 41.76 -0.79
N LEU A 188 -13.07 41.23 0.34
CA LEU A 188 -13.87 40.45 1.30
C LEU A 188 -13.94 41.16 2.66
N SER A 189 -14.94 42.02 2.82
CA SER A 189 -15.20 42.75 4.06
C SER A 189 -15.73 41.81 5.18
N PRO A 190 -15.16 41.83 6.39
CA PRO A 190 -15.66 41.02 7.50
C PRO A 190 -16.89 41.65 8.16
N ILE A 191 -18.07 41.06 7.95
CA ILE A 191 -19.28 41.42 8.72
C ILE A 191 -19.36 40.55 9.98
N TYR A 192 -18.92 41.10 11.10
CA TYR A 192 -19.27 40.66 12.45
C TYR A 192 -19.53 41.89 13.32
N GLN A 193 -20.78 42.37 13.35
CA GLN A 193 -21.23 43.25 14.41
C GLN A 193 -21.76 42.39 15.56
N GLY A 194 -21.16 42.51 16.74
CA GLY A 194 -21.69 41.92 17.95
C GLY A 194 -22.81 42.80 18.54
N THR A 195 -23.59 42.23 19.45
CA THR A 195 -24.44 43.02 20.36
C THR A 195 -24.44 42.33 21.72
N THR A 196 -23.94 43.02 22.74
CA THR A 196 -23.88 42.51 24.11
C THR A 196 -25.13 42.89 24.88
N VAL A 197 -25.72 41.93 25.60
CA VAL A 197 -26.63 42.18 26.73
C VAL A 197 -26.13 41.33 27.91
N SER A 198 -26.24 41.89 29.11
CA SER A 198 -25.52 41.45 30.31
C SER A 198 -26.38 40.68 31.32
N ASP A 199 -25.68 40.06 32.28
CA ASP A 199 -26.11 39.70 33.64
C ASP A 199 -27.47 39.02 33.87
N GLN A 200 -27.44 37.83 34.48
CA GLN A 200 -27.63 37.73 35.94
C GLN A 200 -27.23 36.35 36.49
N THR A 201 -27.29 36.17 37.81
CA THR A 201 -26.64 35.09 38.56
C THR A 201 -27.61 34.17 39.30
N CYS A 202 -27.07 33.04 39.80
CA CYS A 202 -27.28 32.46 41.14
C CYS A 202 -27.90 31.04 41.29
N HIS A 203 -27.12 30.20 41.99
CA HIS A 203 -27.44 29.19 43.02
C HIS A 203 -28.51 28.07 42.89
N SER A 204 -28.07 26.89 43.37
CA SER A 204 -28.80 25.89 44.20
C SER A 204 -29.79 24.89 43.55
N ARG A 205 -30.01 23.65 44.03
CA ARG A 205 -29.37 22.83 45.11
C ARG A 205 -29.74 21.33 44.99
N LEU A 206 -28.79 20.44 45.33
CA LEU A 206 -28.92 19.15 46.08
C LEU A 206 -29.79 17.95 45.61
N ARG A 207 -29.14 16.76 45.65
CA ARG A 207 -29.64 15.41 46.09
C ARG A 207 -30.60 14.64 45.15
N SER A 208 -30.61 13.29 45.06
CA SER A 208 -29.84 12.16 45.65
C SER A 208 -30.30 10.82 44.99
N HIS A 209 -29.91 9.56 45.28
CA HIS A 209 -29.17 8.86 46.37
C HIS A 209 -28.43 7.59 45.79
N GLU A 210 -27.93 6.72 46.67
CA GLU A 210 -27.44 5.30 46.60
C GLU A 210 -28.16 4.27 45.67
N ASP A 211 -27.70 3.00 45.45
CA ASP A 211 -26.59 2.20 46.07
C ASP A 211 -26.07 0.99 45.22
N SER A 212 -24.82 0.52 45.51
CA SER A 212 -24.25 -0.85 45.32
C SER A 212 -24.33 -1.57 43.94
N ALA A 213 -23.51 -2.56 43.54
CA ALA A 213 -22.17 -3.12 43.81
C ALA A 213 -21.85 -4.05 42.59
N TYR A 214 -20.68 -4.64 42.28
CA TYR A 214 -19.40 -5.01 42.93
C TYR A 214 -18.25 -4.70 41.92
N GLU A 215 -17.01 -4.35 42.27
CA GLU A 215 -15.93 -4.96 43.09
C GLU A 215 -14.98 -5.89 42.27
N GLU A 216 -13.81 -5.34 41.92
CA GLU A 216 -12.69 -6.02 41.24
C GLU A 216 -11.74 -6.69 42.26
N CYS A 217 -11.06 -7.77 41.87
CA CYS A 217 -10.05 -8.43 42.71
C CYS A 217 -8.62 -8.12 42.24
N ALA A 218 -8.01 -7.09 42.82
CA ALA A 218 -6.56 -6.85 42.70
C ALA A 218 -5.76 -7.75 43.65
N ILE A 219 -4.50 -8.06 43.30
CA ILE A 219 -3.51 -8.64 44.22
C ILE A 219 -2.24 -7.80 44.15
N GLU A 220 -1.75 -7.37 45.32
CA GLU A 220 -0.70 -6.34 45.43
C GLU A 220 0.72 -6.86 45.28
N THR A 221 1.64 -5.92 45.03
CA THR A 221 3.08 -6.15 44.96
C THR A 221 3.69 -6.60 46.30
N SER A 222 4.69 -7.47 46.26
CA SER A 222 5.69 -7.54 47.32
C SER A 222 7.11 -7.76 46.79
N LYS A 223 8.08 -7.13 47.46
CA LYS A 223 9.53 -7.41 47.37
C LYS A 223 10.03 -7.67 48.78
N PRO A 224 10.97 -8.60 48.98
CA PRO A 224 12.30 -8.11 49.36
C PRO A 224 13.45 -8.81 48.61
N ARG A 225 14.66 -8.29 48.81
CA ARG A 225 15.90 -8.79 48.21
C ARG A 225 16.30 -10.17 48.76
N ASN A 226 16.91 -11.00 47.92
CA ASN A 226 18.18 -11.63 48.27
C ASN A 226 19.02 -11.93 47.02
N SER A 227 20.34 -11.91 47.16
CA SER A 227 21.28 -12.08 46.06
C SER A 227 21.54 -13.56 45.75
N VAL A 228 21.09 -14.02 44.59
CA VAL A 228 21.54 -15.26 43.95
C VAL A 228 22.45 -14.89 42.78
N LYS A 229 23.49 -15.69 42.52
CA LYS A 229 24.46 -15.43 41.45
C LYS A 229 23.78 -15.53 40.09
N GLN A 230 24.15 -14.65 39.15
CA GLN A 230 23.88 -14.89 37.74
C GLN A 230 24.68 -16.13 37.32
N ASP A 231 23.98 -17.22 37.02
CA ASP A 231 24.48 -18.16 36.03
C ASP A 231 24.26 -17.52 34.66
N SER A 232 25.26 -17.59 33.78
CA SER A 232 25.18 -16.95 32.46
C SER A 232 24.30 -17.79 31.54
N SER A 233 23.00 -17.49 31.51
CA SER A 233 22.09 -18.02 30.49
C SER A 233 22.68 -17.74 29.11
N ILE A 234 23.03 -18.80 28.37
CA ILE A 234 23.53 -18.68 27.00
C ILE A 234 22.36 -18.17 26.15
N GLN A 235 22.34 -16.85 25.92
CA GLN A 235 21.37 -16.22 25.05
C GLN A 235 21.68 -16.65 23.62
N TRP A 236 21.01 -17.70 23.16
CA TRP A 236 21.19 -18.29 21.84
C TRP A 236 20.75 -17.29 20.78
N SER A 237 21.69 -16.53 20.23
CA SER A 237 21.48 -15.61 19.11
C SER A 237 21.57 -16.39 17.80
N VAL A 238 20.46 -16.56 17.10
CA VAL A 238 20.45 -16.99 15.70
C VAL A 238 20.93 -15.82 14.83
N GLY A 239 21.87 -16.07 13.92
CA GLY A 239 22.35 -15.05 12.99
C GLY A 239 22.65 -15.59 11.59
N LEU A 240 23.07 -14.70 10.68
CA LEU A 240 23.35 -15.07 9.28
C LEU A 240 24.38 -16.21 9.15
N ASN A 241 25.32 -16.29 10.09
CA ASN A 241 26.36 -17.32 10.12
C ASN A 241 25.82 -18.73 10.44
N ASP A 242 24.61 -18.88 10.97
CA ASP A 242 23.97 -20.18 11.18
C ASP A 242 23.39 -20.78 9.89
N PHE A 243 23.31 -20.01 8.79
CA PHE A 243 22.67 -20.44 7.54
C PHE A 243 23.64 -20.59 6.36
N ASN A 244 23.34 -21.55 5.49
CA ASN A 244 23.87 -21.63 4.12
C ASN A 244 22.84 -20.96 3.18
N LEU A 245 23.24 -19.92 2.45
CA LEU A 245 22.38 -19.30 1.44
C LEU A 245 22.46 -20.10 0.13
N LEU A 246 21.33 -20.63 -0.35
CA LEU A 246 21.28 -21.60 -1.45
C LEU A 246 20.88 -20.97 -2.80
N ALA A 247 19.77 -20.24 -2.82
CA ALA A 247 19.17 -19.70 -4.04
C ALA A 247 18.44 -18.38 -3.78
N VAL A 248 18.20 -17.58 -4.83
CA VAL A 248 17.32 -16.42 -4.78
C VAL A 248 15.94 -16.83 -5.28
N LEU A 249 14.93 -16.67 -4.44
CA LEU A 249 13.55 -17.09 -4.72
C LEU A 249 12.72 -15.96 -5.32
N GLY A 250 13.01 -14.71 -4.96
CA GLY A 250 12.27 -13.55 -5.46
C GLY A 250 12.77 -12.22 -4.92
N ARG A 251 12.19 -11.13 -5.43
CA ARG A 251 12.44 -9.75 -5.00
C ARG A 251 11.13 -8.98 -4.87
N GLY A 252 10.95 -8.32 -3.72
CA GLY A 252 10.01 -7.20 -3.60
C GLY A 252 10.71 -5.87 -3.92
N SER A 253 9.99 -4.76 -3.79
CA SER A 253 10.56 -3.42 -4.04
C SER A 253 11.76 -3.07 -3.14
N TYR A 254 11.77 -3.62 -1.91
CA TYR A 254 12.74 -3.32 -0.87
C TYR A 254 13.30 -4.59 -0.17
N SER A 255 12.93 -5.77 -0.67
CA SER A 255 13.25 -7.07 -0.06
C SER A 255 13.85 -8.04 -1.08
N LYS A 256 14.79 -8.89 -0.64
CA LYS A 256 15.26 -10.07 -1.39
C LYS A 256 14.85 -11.32 -0.59
N VAL A 257 14.18 -12.27 -1.23
CA VAL A 257 13.80 -13.54 -0.62
C VAL A 257 14.74 -14.63 -1.12
N MET A 258 15.30 -15.41 -0.21
CA MET A 258 16.32 -16.41 -0.52
C MET A 258 16.03 -17.73 0.18
N GLN A 259 16.31 -18.85 -0.50
CA GLN A 259 16.31 -20.17 0.13
C GLN A 259 17.58 -20.30 0.98
N ALA A 260 17.42 -20.81 2.19
CA ALA A 260 18.53 -21.06 3.10
C ALA A 260 18.39 -22.39 3.83
N GLU A 261 19.52 -22.99 4.18
CA GLU A 261 19.60 -24.21 4.98
C GLU A 261 20.21 -23.87 6.35
N HIS A 262 19.56 -24.27 7.43
CA HIS A 262 20.11 -24.11 8.79
C HIS A 262 21.23 -25.13 9.00
N LYS A 263 22.47 -24.67 9.22
CA LYS A 263 23.69 -25.51 9.25
C LYS A 263 23.69 -26.60 10.32
N LYS A 264 22.90 -26.45 11.38
CA LYS A 264 22.83 -27.37 12.51
C LYS A 264 21.84 -28.52 12.26
N THR A 265 20.67 -28.24 11.70
CA THR A 265 19.59 -29.21 11.50
C THR A 265 19.40 -29.67 10.06
N GLY A 266 19.97 -28.97 9.08
CA GLY A 266 19.77 -29.25 7.65
C GLY A 266 18.39 -28.84 7.11
N ASN A 267 17.56 -28.21 7.94
CA ASN A 267 16.21 -27.74 7.60
C ASN A 267 16.26 -26.58 6.60
N ILE A 268 15.34 -26.57 5.65
CA ILE A 268 15.20 -25.52 4.63
C ILE A 268 14.18 -24.46 5.07
N TYR A 269 14.59 -23.19 4.94
CA TYR A 269 13.79 -22.01 5.23
C TYR A 269 13.84 -21.03 4.05
N ALA A 270 12.86 -20.13 3.97
CA ALA A 270 13.01 -18.90 3.22
C ALA A 270 13.49 -17.79 4.17
N ILE A 271 14.37 -16.91 3.70
CA ILE A 271 14.80 -15.72 4.44
C ILE A 271 14.40 -14.49 3.64
N LYS A 272 13.46 -13.70 4.17
CA LYS A 272 13.08 -12.38 3.65
C LYS A 272 14.04 -11.35 4.24
N ILE A 273 14.88 -10.78 3.38
CA ILE A 273 15.98 -9.86 3.72
C ILE A 273 15.57 -8.45 3.31
N ILE A 274 15.48 -7.53 4.27
CA ILE A 274 15.15 -6.11 4.06
C ILE A 274 16.40 -5.29 4.40
N LYS A 275 16.71 -4.24 3.65
CA LYS A 275 17.82 -3.34 3.98
C LYS A 275 17.38 -2.23 4.93
N LYS A 276 18.19 -1.94 5.95
CA LYS A 276 18.00 -0.80 6.85
C LYS A 276 18.19 0.56 6.14
N ASP A 277 18.96 0.59 5.04
CA ASP A 277 19.18 1.82 4.26
C ASP A 277 17.92 2.41 3.60
N MET A 278 16.76 1.75 3.73
CA MET A 278 15.49 2.23 3.21
C MET A 278 14.81 3.25 4.12
N PHE A 279 14.94 3.15 5.45
CA PHE A 279 14.21 4.00 6.41
C PHE A 279 14.71 5.44 6.34
N ASN A 280 16.04 5.61 6.41
CA ASN A 280 16.80 6.85 6.13
C ASN A 280 16.50 7.56 4.78
N LYS A 281 15.75 6.92 3.86
CA LYS A 281 15.49 7.40 2.48
C LYS A 281 14.01 7.70 2.23
N ILE A 282 13.19 7.59 3.25
CA ILE A 282 11.76 7.90 3.24
C ILE A 282 11.49 9.02 4.25
N ILE A 283 10.41 9.77 4.05
CA ILE A 283 10.19 11.09 4.68
C ILE A 283 9.61 10.99 6.10
N ASN A 284 9.19 9.79 6.52
CA ASN A 284 8.60 9.46 7.81
C ASN A 284 9.27 8.17 8.32
N GLU A 285 10.37 8.24 9.06
CA GLU A 285 11.07 7.06 9.58
C GLU A 285 10.13 6.21 10.48
N ASP A 286 9.41 6.86 11.41
CA ASP A 286 8.41 6.25 12.31
C ASP A 286 7.42 5.28 11.61
N GLU A 287 6.86 5.69 10.46
CA GLU A 287 5.69 5.02 9.86
C GLU A 287 6.06 3.72 9.14
N ASP A 288 7.27 3.63 8.58
CA ASP A 288 7.76 2.42 7.92
C ASP A 288 8.37 1.43 8.94
N ILE A 289 8.91 1.93 10.06
CA ILE A 289 9.36 1.10 11.20
C ILE A 289 8.16 0.49 11.92
N GLU A 290 7.09 1.25 12.19
CA GLU A 290 5.82 0.70 12.70
C GLU A 290 5.31 -0.41 11.77
N SER A 291 5.41 -0.23 10.44
CA SER A 291 4.99 -1.23 9.46
C SER A 291 5.77 -2.55 9.56
N ILE A 292 7.05 -2.52 9.94
CA ILE A 292 7.88 -3.71 10.13
C ILE A 292 7.68 -4.37 11.49
N GLN A 293 7.47 -3.60 12.55
CA GLN A 293 7.07 -4.13 13.85
C GLN A 293 5.69 -4.79 13.78
N ASN A 294 4.77 -4.20 13.00
CA ASN A 294 3.48 -4.80 12.65
C ASN A 294 3.66 -6.08 11.83
N GLU A 295 4.50 -6.10 10.79
CA GLU A 295 4.78 -7.32 10.00
C GLU A 295 5.36 -8.46 10.87
N LYS A 296 6.32 -8.16 11.76
CA LYS A 296 6.84 -9.11 12.77
C LYS A 296 5.72 -9.64 13.66
N SER A 297 4.85 -8.75 14.16
CA SER A 297 3.73 -9.13 15.03
C SER A 297 2.71 -10.06 14.34
N VAL A 298 2.43 -9.84 13.05
CA VAL A 298 1.57 -10.75 12.27
C VAL A 298 2.26 -12.10 12.07
N PHE A 299 3.55 -12.12 11.72
CA PHE A 299 4.35 -13.35 11.58
C PHE A 299 4.36 -14.19 12.87
N GLU A 300 4.54 -13.55 14.03
CA GLU A 300 4.48 -14.22 15.34
C GLU A 300 3.08 -14.79 15.61
N ALA A 301 2.02 -13.99 15.40
CA ALA A 301 0.64 -14.44 15.59
C ALA A 301 0.23 -15.58 14.64
N ALA A 302 0.72 -15.55 13.38
CA ALA A 302 0.42 -16.51 12.32
C ALA A 302 1.08 -17.88 12.49
N SER A 303 2.17 -17.96 13.27
CA SER A 303 3.11 -19.11 13.27
C SER A 303 2.56 -20.48 13.67
N ASN A 304 1.32 -20.55 14.16
CA ASN A 304 0.67 -21.80 14.57
C ASN A 304 -0.53 -22.21 13.69
N HIS A 305 -0.88 -21.42 12.67
CA HIS A 305 -2.04 -21.71 11.81
C HIS A 305 -1.63 -22.54 10.57
N PRO A 306 -2.33 -23.64 10.23
CA PRO A 306 -1.91 -24.57 9.18
C PRO A 306 -1.76 -23.93 7.79
N PHE A 307 -2.55 -22.88 7.51
CA PHE A 307 -2.63 -22.22 6.20
C PHE A 307 -1.92 -20.85 6.12
N LEU A 308 -1.13 -20.49 7.14
CA LEU A 308 -0.28 -19.29 7.15
C LEU A 308 1.21 -19.70 7.13
N ILE A 309 2.07 -18.88 6.54
CA ILE A 309 3.53 -19.02 6.63
C ILE A 309 3.99 -18.66 8.04
N GLY A 310 4.63 -19.62 8.71
CA GLY A 310 5.18 -19.41 10.05
C GLY A 310 6.56 -18.72 10.07
N LEU A 311 6.85 -18.05 11.19
CA LEU A 311 8.14 -17.44 11.50
C LEU A 311 8.97 -18.37 12.39
N HIS A 312 10.20 -18.65 11.96
CA HIS A 312 11.20 -19.36 12.74
C HIS A 312 11.96 -18.40 13.66
N SER A 313 12.52 -17.32 13.09
CA SER A 313 13.34 -16.35 13.84
C SER A 313 13.53 -15.03 13.09
N CYS A 314 13.67 -13.94 13.82
CA CYS A 314 14.15 -12.65 13.33
C CYS A 314 15.56 -12.37 13.85
N PHE A 315 16.44 -11.83 13.00
CA PHE A 315 17.74 -11.30 13.40
C PHE A 315 18.15 -10.14 12.48
N GLN A 316 19.20 -9.42 12.84
CA GLN A 316 19.66 -8.25 12.10
C GLN A 316 21.18 -8.18 11.95
N THR A 317 21.63 -7.30 11.06
CA THR A 317 22.98 -6.74 11.03
C THR A 317 22.86 -5.20 11.02
N ASP A 318 23.99 -4.50 11.09
CA ASP A 318 24.08 -3.03 11.00
C ASP A 318 23.37 -2.45 9.74
N SER A 319 23.18 -3.29 8.71
CA SER A 319 22.69 -2.92 7.38
C SER A 319 21.39 -3.60 6.92
N ARG A 320 20.90 -4.65 7.61
CA ARG A 320 19.75 -5.47 7.20
C ARG A 320 18.93 -6.00 8.37
N LEU A 321 17.66 -6.26 8.08
CA LEU A 321 16.73 -7.07 8.87
C LEU A 321 16.46 -8.39 8.13
N PHE A 322 16.37 -9.49 8.88
CA PHE A 322 16.18 -10.83 8.34
C PHE A 322 15.02 -11.53 9.04
N PHE A 323 14.02 -11.96 8.27
CA PHE A 323 12.95 -12.84 8.73
C PHE A 323 13.20 -14.24 8.17
N VAL A 324 13.51 -15.21 9.05
CA VAL A 324 13.60 -16.63 8.71
C VAL A 324 12.22 -17.25 8.87
N ILE A 325 11.64 -17.69 7.77
CA ILE A 325 10.24 -18.12 7.64
C ILE A 325 10.16 -19.49 6.97
N GLU A 326 9.02 -20.15 7.14
CA GLU A 326 8.69 -21.44 6.53
C GLU A 326 8.87 -21.42 5.00
N TYR A 327 9.44 -22.48 4.44
CA TYR A 327 9.64 -22.62 2.99
C TYR A 327 8.51 -23.43 2.33
N ALA A 328 7.69 -22.78 1.51
CA ALA A 328 6.67 -23.42 0.69
C ALA A 328 7.24 -23.74 -0.72
N ALA A 329 7.58 -25.01 -0.95
CA ALA A 329 8.25 -25.47 -2.19
C ALA A 329 7.29 -25.72 -3.38
N GLY A 330 5.97 -25.66 -3.18
CA GLY A 330 4.96 -25.98 -4.20
C GLY A 330 4.72 -24.91 -5.25
N GLY A 331 5.40 -23.76 -5.15
CA GLY A 331 5.11 -22.55 -5.94
C GLY A 331 3.94 -21.77 -5.34
N ASP A 332 3.20 -21.09 -6.21
CA ASP A 332 2.05 -20.25 -5.85
C ASP A 332 0.85 -20.49 -6.76
N LEU A 333 -0.32 -19.96 -6.38
CA LEU A 333 -1.53 -20.09 -7.18
C LEU A 333 -1.48 -19.32 -8.51
N PHE A 334 -0.61 -18.31 -8.67
CA PHE A 334 -0.44 -17.62 -9.96
C PHE A 334 0.27 -18.55 -10.96
N VAL A 335 1.39 -19.17 -10.59
CA VAL A 335 2.08 -20.20 -11.38
C VAL A 335 1.14 -21.39 -11.65
N HIS A 336 0.32 -21.80 -10.69
CA HIS A 336 -0.69 -22.83 -10.91
C HIS A 336 -1.74 -22.41 -11.97
N MET A 337 -2.27 -21.18 -11.87
CA MET A 337 -3.23 -20.61 -12.81
C MET A 337 -2.66 -20.37 -14.20
N VAL A 338 -1.42 -19.89 -14.33
CA VAL A 338 -0.72 -19.74 -15.62
C VAL A 338 -0.65 -21.08 -16.36
N ASN A 339 -0.44 -22.19 -15.64
CA ASN A 339 -0.39 -23.54 -16.20
C ASN A 339 -1.77 -24.14 -16.48
N LYS A 340 -2.78 -23.90 -15.63
CA LYS A 340 -4.13 -24.49 -15.78
C LYS A 340 -5.12 -23.66 -16.61
N LYS A 341 -4.86 -22.36 -16.76
CA LYS A 341 -5.75 -21.29 -17.27
C LYS A 341 -7.03 -21.07 -16.46
N LYS A 342 -7.66 -22.12 -15.95
CA LYS A 342 -8.72 -22.06 -14.92
C LYS A 342 -8.84 -23.39 -14.18
N LEU A 343 -9.45 -23.37 -13.01
CA LEU A 343 -9.65 -24.52 -12.15
C LEU A 343 -11.12 -25.00 -12.20
N PRO A 344 -11.39 -26.30 -11.98
CA PRO A 344 -12.73 -26.78 -11.67
C PRO A 344 -13.28 -26.13 -10.40
N GLU A 345 -14.60 -25.98 -10.28
CA GLU A 345 -15.23 -25.34 -9.11
C GLU A 345 -14.89 -26.06 -7.79
N ASP A 346 -14.65 -27.38 -7.83
CA ASP A 346 -14.27 -28.16 -6.65
C ASP A 346 -12.85 -27.85 -6.17
N HIS A 347 -11.91 -27.55 -7.09
CA HIS A 347 -10.56 -27.09 -6.74
C HIS A 347 -10.61 -25.67 -6.17
N ALA A 348 -11.38 -24.79 -6.80
CA ALA A 348 -11.58 -23.42 -6.32
C ALA A 348 -12.28 -23.40 -4.95
N ARG A 349 -13.21 -24.34 -4.67
CA ARG A 349 -13.84 -24.51 -3.36
C ARG A 349 -12.84 -24.94 -2.29
N PHE A 350 -11.93 -25.86 -2.60
CA PHE A 350 -10.91 -26.32 -1.66
C PHE A 350 -10.00 -25.17 -1.22
N TYR A 351 -9.32 -24.51 -2.17
CA TYR A 351 -8.43 -23.39 -1.83
C TYR A 351 -9.17 -22.20 -1.19
N ALA A 352 -10.41 -21.91 -1.62
CA ALA A 352 -11.21 -20.88 -0.97
C ALA A 352 -11.55 -21.22 0.49
N ALA A 353 -11.83 -22.48 0.81
CA ALA A 353 -12.13 -22.90 2.18
C ALA A 353 -10.90 -22.80 3.10
N GLU A 354 -9.69 -23.16 2.62
CA GLU A 354 -8.45 -22.96 3.36
C GLU A 354 -8.15 -21.46 3.59
N LEU A 355 -8.37 -20.63 2.56
CA LEU A 355 -8.27 -19.17 2.67
C LEU A 355 -9.31 -18.57 3.62
N ILE A 356 -10.52 -19.11 3.70
CA ILE A 356 -11.55 -18.67 4.65
C ILE A 356 -11.09 -18.89 6.10
N LEU A 357 -10.48 -20.05 6.40
CA LEU A 357 -9.91 -20.32 7.72
C LEU A 357 -8.71 -19.39 8.01
N ALA A 358 -7.81 -19.20 7.03
CA ALA A 358 -6.65 -18.32 7.16
C ALA A 358 -7.03 -16.84 7.41
N LEU A 359 -8.02 -16.32 6.68
CA LEU A 359 -8.53 -14.96 6.87
C LEU A 359 -9.28 -14.82 8.20
N HIS A 360 -10.14 -15.78 8.55
CA HIS A 360 -10.86 -15.76 9.84
C HIS A 360 -9.89 -15.75 11.02
N PHE A 361 -8.83 -16.56 10.99
CA PHE A 361 -7.79 -16.55 12.01
C PHE A 361 -7.17 -15.15 12.17
N LEU A 362 -6.79 -14.49 11.07
CA LEU A 362 -6.25 -13.12 11.10
C LEU A 362 -7.29 -12.11 11.63
N HIS A 363 -8.54 -12.19 11.17
CA HIS A 363 -9.63 -11.32 11.61
C HIS A 363 -9.91 -11.47 13.12
N SER A 364 -9.90 -12.70 13.64
CA SER A 364 -10.06 -13.03 15.07
C SER A 364 -8.94 -12.45 15.96
N ARG A 365 -7.80 -12.08 15.37
CA ARG A 365 -6.66 -11.42 16.03
C ARG A 365 -6.62 -9.92 15.77
N GLY A 366 -7.65 -9.34 15.16
CA GLY A 366 -7.70 -7.92 14.83
C GLY A 366 -6.74 -7.52 13.71
N ILE A 367 -6.50 -8.42 12.74
CA ILE A 367 -5.59 -8.23 11.62
C ILE A 367 -6.39 -8.27 10.31
N ILE A 368 -6.39 -7.17 9.54
CA ILE A 368 -6.87 -7.16 8.15
C ILE A 368 -5.67 -7.40 7.24
N TYR A 369 -5.77 -8.30 6.26
CA TYR A 369 -4.63 -8.75 5.44
C TYR A 369 -4.31 -7.82 4.26
N ARG A 370 -5.34 -7.38 3.52
CA ARG A 370 -5.34 -6.30 2.51
C ARG A 370 -4.54 -6.50 1.21
N ASP A 371 -3.85 -7.62 1.00
CA ASP A 371 -3.19 -7.92 -0.28
C ASP A 371 -3.39 -9.37 -0.74
N LEU A 372 -4.63 -9.87 -0.66
CA LEU A 372 -4.99 -11.19 -1.18
C LEU A 372 -5.06 -11.19 -2.71
N LYS A 373 -4.14 -11.94 -3.31
CA LYS A 373 -3.93 -12.14 -4.75
C LYS A 373 -3.30 -13.51 -4.99
N LEU A 374 -3.34 -14.01 -6.23
CA LEU A 374 -2.82 -15.34 -6.56
C LEU A 374 -1.34 -15.56 -6.17
N ASP A 375 -0.50 -14.53 -6.32
CA ASP A 375 0.94 -14.57 -6.03
C ASP A 375 1.26 -14.78 -4.54
N ASN A 376 0.39 -14.28 -3.65
CA ASN A 376 0.59 -14.34 -2.20
C ASN A 376 0.00 -15.63 -1.58
N VAL A 377 -0.63 -16.49 -2.37
CA VAL A 377 -1.15 -17.79 -1.93
C VAL A 377 -0.19 -18.88 -2.42
N LEU A 378 0.79 -19.20 -1.57
CA LEU A 378 1.77 -20.25 -1.85
C LEU A 378 1.13 -21.63 -1.70
N LEU A 379 1.78 -22.65 -2.28
CA LEU A 379 1.44 -24.06 -2.11
C LEU A 379 2.59 -24.77 -1.38
N ASP A 380 2.26 -25.63 -0.41
CA ASP A 380 3.27 -26.50 0.20
C ASP A 380 3.60 -27.73 -0.67
N THR A 381 4.46 -28.63 -0.16
CA THR A 381 4.87 -29.85 -0.88
C THR A 381 3.72 -30.82 -1.18
N THR A 382 2.64 -30.75 -0.41
CA THR A 382 1.43 -31.59 -0.55
C THR A 382 0.32 -30.94 -1.37
N GLY A 383 0.31 -29.61 -1.46
CA GLY A 383 -0.68 -28.82 -2.22
C GLY A 383 -1.73 -28.09 -1.38
N HIS A 384 -1.56 -28.03 -0.05
CA HIS A 384 -2.35 -27.12 0.78
C HIS A 384 -1.82 -25.68 0.62
N ILE A 385 -2.68 -24.67 0.80
CA ILE A 385 -2.25 -23.27 0.69
C ILE A 385 -1.47 -22.77 1.91
N LYS A 386 -0.61 -21.78 1.66
CA LYS A 386 0.15 -21.02 2.65
C LYS A 386 0.13 -19.54 2.28
N LEU A 387 -0.66 -18.72 2.99
CA LEU A 387 -0.70 -17.28 2.78
C LEU A 387 0.59 -16.61 3.29
N THR A 388 1.18 -15.69 2.51
CA THR A 388 2.47 -15.05 2.80
C THR A 388 2.42 -13.52 2.76
N ASP A 389 3.59 -12.86 2.88
CA ASP A 389 3.84 -11.41 2.73
C ASP A 389 2.91 -10.48 3.54
N TYR A 390 3.06 -10.49 4.87
CA TYR A 390 2.21 -9.72 5.78
C TYR A 390 2.48 -8.20 5.81
N GLY A 391 3.44 -7.69 5.01
CA GLY A 391 3.83 -6.28 4.98
C GLY A 391 2.72 -5.27 4.60
N MET A 392 1.57 -5.74 4.08
CA MET A 392 0.38 -4.91 3.82
C MET A 392 -0.69 -4.98 4.92
N CYS A 393 -0.53 -5.80 5.97
CA CYS A 393 -1.54 -5.98 7.00
C CYS A 393 -1.87 -4.69 7.76
N LYS A 394 -3.03 -4.66 8.43
CA LYS A 394 -3.32 -3.70 9.51
C LYS A 394 -3.73 -4.47 10.76
N VAL A 395 -2.88 -4.39 11.79
CA VAL A 395 -3.11 -4.94 13.13
C VAL A 395 -3.88 -3.97 14.04
N ASN A 396 -4.28 -4.47 15.22
CA ASN A 396 -4.97 -3.74 16.29
C ASN A 396 -6.33 -3.16 15.85
N MET A 397 -7.09 -3.95 15.08
CA MET A 397 -8.46 -3.63 14.68
C MET A 397 -9.47 -4.36 15.57
N GLY A 398 -10.31 -3.63 16.30
CA GLY A 398 -11.50 -4.19 16.95
C GLY A 398 -12.64 -4.49 15.97
N PRO A 399 -13.70 -5.21 16.38
CA PRO A 399 -14.80 -5.65 15.51
C PRO A 399 -15.52 -4.54 14.73
N CYS A 400 -15.54 -3.32 15.27
CA CYS A 400 -16.19 -2.15 14.68
C CYS A 400 -15.19 -1.07 14.19
N ASP A 401 -13.89 -1.33 14.29
CA ASP A 401 -12.87 -0.33 13.95
C ASP A 401 -12.64 -0.24 12.43
N THR A 402 -12.32 0.96 11.96
CA THR A 402 -12.07 1.25 10.54
C THR A 402 -10.67 1.80 10.29
N THR A 403 -10.21 1.65 9.06
CA THR A 403 -9.00 2.29 8.54
C THR A 403 -9.30 2.90 7.16
N SER A 404 -8.56 3.95 6.79
CA SER A 404 -8.76 4.70 5.53
C SER A 404 -7.53 4.64 4.62
N THR A 405 -6.69 3.61 4.76
CA THR A 405 -5.40 3.52 4.07
C THR A 405 -5.57 2.94 2.67
N LEU A 406 -5.23 3.70 1.64
CA LEU A 406 -5.16 3.19 0.26
C LEU A 406 -3.95 2.23 0.12
N CYS A 407 -4.21 0.95 -0.16
CA CYS A 407 -3.23 -0.12 -0.30
C CYS A 407 -3.86 -1.38 -0.96
N GLY A 408 -3.04 -2.41 -1.18
CA GLY A 408 -3.42 -3.64 -1.87
C GLY A 408 -3.15 -3.59 -3.38
N THR A 409 -3.26 -4.75 -4.04
CA THR A 409 -3.07 -4.89 -5.49
C THR A 409 -4.35 -4.47 -6.26
N PRO A 410 -4.30 -3.55 -7.26
CA PRO A 410 -5.47 -2.92 -7.86
C PRO A 410 -6.61 -3.84 -8.32
N ASN A 411 -6.29 -5.00 -8.91
CA ASN A 411 -7.28 -5.98 -9.36
C ASN A 411 -8.18 -6.54 -8.24
N TYR A 412 -7.67 -6.57 -7.01
CA TYR A 412 -8.33 -7.17 -5.84
C TYR A 412 -8.86 -6.13 -4.85
N MET A 413 -8.64 -4.83 -5.09
CA MET A 413 -9.12 -3.76 -4.22
C MET A 413 -10.66 -3.74 -4.13
N ALA A 414 -11.17 -3.57 -2.90
CA ALA A 414 -12.59 -3.44 -2.64
C ALA A 414 -13.15 -2.05 -3.05
N PRO A 415 -14.44 -1.92 -3.42
CA PRO A 415 -15.03 -0.65 -3.85
C PRO A 415 -14.91 0.47 -2.82
N GLU A 416 -14.93 0.14 -1.53
CA GLU A 416 -14.69 1.07 -0.43
C GLU A 416 -13.24 1.60 -0.39
N ILE A 417 -12.24 0.76 -0.68
CA ILE A 417 -10.82 1.16 -0.81
C ILE A 417 -10.67 2.10 -2.02
N VAL A 418 -11.18 1.69 -3.19
CA VAL A 418 -11.11 2.49 -4.43
C VAL A 418 -11.86 3.82 -4.29
N GLY A 419 -13.00 3.80 -3.61
CA GLY A 419 -13.80 4.99 -3.28
C GLY A 419 -13.23 5.87 -2.16
N GLN A 420 -12.07 5.52 -1.58
CA GLN A 420 -11.42 6.23 -0.47
C GLN A 420 -12.33 6.38 0.77
N GLN A 421 -13.14 5.36 1.02
CA GLN A 421 -13.99 5.23 2.21
C GLN A 421 -13.19 4.57 3.35
N GLU A 422 -13.75 4.64 4.55
CA GLU A 422 -13.28 3.86 5.70
C GLU A 422 -13.73 2.40 5.57
N TYR A 423 -12.87 1.46 5.94
CA TYR A 423 -13.09 0.03 5.77
C TYR A 423 -12.55 -0.81 6.93
N GLY A 424 -13.11 -2.01 7.11
CA GLY A 424 -12.67 -3.04 8.05
C GLY A 424 -12.37 -4.37 7.35
N PHE A 425 -12.54 -5.49 8.06
CA PHE A 425 -12.23 -6.86 7.58
C PHE A 425 -12.86 -7.25 6.24
N GLY A 426 -14.00 -6.67 5.88
CA GLY A 426 -14.77 -7.01 4.66
C GLY A 426 -14.02 -6.84 3.33
N VAL A 427 -12.91 -6.11 3.30
CA VAL A 427 -12.08 -5.97 2.10
C VAL A 427 -11.39 -7.27 1.70
N ASP A 428 -11.02 -8.11 2.67
CA ASP A 428 -10.41 -9.41 2.40
C ASP A 428 -11.43 -10.40 1.84
N TRP A 429 -12.69 -10.34 2.29
CA TRP A 429 -13.80 -11.12 1.73
C TRP A 429 -14.15 -10.73 0.29
N TRP A 430 -14.01 -9.45 -0.08
CA TRP A 430 -14.08 -9.02 -1.48
C TRP A 430 -12.92 -9.58 -2.31
N ALA A 431 -11.68 -9.45 -1.82
CA ALA A 431 -10.49 -9.95 -2.50
C ALA A 431 -10.55 -11.48 -2.71
N LEU A 432 -11.07 -12.23 -1.73
CA LEU A 432 -11.39 -13.65 -1.88
C LEU A 432 -12.43 -13.88 -2.99
N GLY A 433 -13.49 -13.07 -3.06
CA GLY A 433 -14.46 -13.12 -4.17
C GLY A 433 -13.83 -12.90 -5.54
N VAL A 434 -12.86 -12.00 -5.65
CA VAL A 434 -12.08 -11.75 -6.88
C VAL A 434 -11.22 -12.97 -7.22
N LEU A 435 -10.45 -13.49 -6.25
CA LEU A 435 -9.56 -14.65 -6.42
C LEU A 435 -10.36 -15.92 -6.78
N MET A 436 -11.52 -16.13 -6.15
CA MET A 436 -12.45 -17.21 -6.51
C MET A 436 -13.00 -17.06 -7.94
N PHE A 437 -13.36 -15.85 -8.36
CA PHE A 437 -13.82 -15.60 -9.74
C PHE A 437 -12.70 -15.94 -10.72
N GLU A 438 -11.49 -15.44 -10.44
CA GLU A 438 -10.31 -15.67 -11.26
C GLU A 438 -9.95 -17.14 -11.38
N MET A 439 -9.96 -17.90 -10.28
CA MET A 439 -9.75 -19.36 -10.30
C MET A 439 -10.75 -20.08 -11.22
N MET A 440 -12.05 -19.75 -11.15
CA MET A 440 -13.10 -20.48 -11.89
C MET A 440 -13.30 -20.00 -13.34
N VAL A 441 -12.94 -18.75 -13.65
CA VAL A 441 -13.15 -18.13 -14.98
C VAL A 441 -11.86 -18.06 -15.79
N GLY A 442 -10.71 -17.83 -15.15
CA GLY A 442 -9.39 -17.68 -15.78
C GLY A 442 -8.93 -16.24 -15.99
N MET A 443 -9.64 -15.25 -15.45
CA MET A 443 -9.31 -13.82 -15.47
C MET A 443 -10.07 -13.11 -14.34
N THR A 444 -9.62 -11.93 -13.90
CA THR A 444 -10.32 -11.12 -12.90
C THR A 444 -11.69 -10.60 -13.45
N PRO A 445 -12.68 -10.31 -12.58
CA PRO A 445 -14.02 -9.88 -13.03
C PRO A 445 -14.09 -8.45 -13.58
N PHE A 446 -13.04 -7.64 -13.42
CA PHE A 446 -13.04 -6.21 -13.76
C PHE A 446 -12.13 -5.83 -14.92
N ASP A 447 -11.09 -6.62 -15.19
CA ASP A 447 -10.13 -6.40 -16.29
C ASP A 447 -10.83 -6.39 -17.67
N GLU A 448 -10.21 -5.69 -18.61
CA GLU A 448 -10.67 -5.50 -20.00
C GLU A 448 -9.47 -5.43 -20.93
N GLU A 449 -9.57 -6.07 -22.11
CA GLU A 449 -8.58 -5.91 -23.18
C GLU A 449 -8.69 -4.47 -23.72
N ILE A 450 -7.67 -3.65 -23.44
CA ILE A 450 -7.57 -2.24 -23.80
C ILE A 450 -6.15 -2.01 -24.31
N ASP A 451 -6.02 -1.49 -25.54
CA ASP A 451 -4.71 -1.27 -26.18
C ASP A 451 -3.89 -0.13 -25.54
N ASP A 452 -4.56 0.83 -24.88
CA ASP A 452 -3.91 1.93 -24.14
C ASP A 452 -3.65 1.55 -22.67
N ASN A 453 -2.38 1.28 -22.38
CA ASN A 453 -1.89 0.98 -21.04
C ASN A 453 -2.10 2.13 -20.04
N ASN A 454 -2.12 3.39 -20.47
CA ASN A 454 -2.27 4.55 -19.58
C ASN A 454 -3.70 4.67 -19.02
N LEU A 455 -4.70 4.26 -19.79
CA LEU A 455 -6.10 4.25 -19.35
C LEU A 455 -6.48 3.00 -18.56
N ARG A 456 -5.75 1.88 -18.72
CA ARG A 456 -6.12 0.58 -18.13
C ARG A 456 -6.31 0.60 -16.61
N GLU A 457 -5.41 1.22 -15.84
CA GLU A 457 -5.56 1.31 -14.38
C GLU A 457 -6.78 2.16 -13.98
N THR A 458 -6.93 3.35 -14.57
CA THR A 458 -8.08 4.23 -14.30
C THR A 458 -9.39 3.53 -14.66
N LYS A 459 -9.41 2.76 -15.76
CA LYS A 459 -10.58 2.02 -16.22
C LYS A 459 -10.88 0.81 -15.33
N LEU A 460 -9.87 0.09 -14.86
CA LEU A 460 -10.01 -0.98 -13.86
C LEU A 460 -10.66 -0.46 -12.57
N LEU A 461 -10.19 0.68 -12.05
CA LEU A 461 -10.74 1.31 -10.84
C LEU A 461 -12.20 1.76 -11.05
N GLN A 462 -12.53 2.36 -12.21
CA GLN A 462 -13.92 2.65 -12.56
C GLN A 462 -14.77 1.37 -12.63
N ASN A 463 -14.23 0.29 -13.23
CA ASN A 463 -14.93 -0.97 -13.38
C ASN A 463 -15.21 -1.64 -12.02
N ILE A 464 -14.29 -1.57 -11.06
CA ILE A 464 -14.53 -2.01 -9.67
C ILE A 464 -15.73 -1.27 -9.05
N LEU A 465 -15.88 0.03 -9.29
CA LEU A 465 -17.01 0.82 -8.78
C LEU A 465 -18.34 0.58 -9.55
N GLU A 466 -18.29 0.41 -10.88
CA GLU A 466 -19.49 0.53 -11.74
C GLU A 466 -19.86 -0.74 -12.54
N LYS A 467 -18.89 -1.56 -12.97
CA LYS A 467 -19.11 -2.66 -13.92
C LYS A 467 -19.99 -3.75 -13.31
N ARG A 468 -21.10 -4.10 -13.96
CA ARG A 468 -21.91 -5.27 -13.57
C ARG A 468 -21.19 -6.55 -14.00
N ILE A 469 -20.75 -7.34 -13.01
CA ILE A 469 -20.14 -8.66 -13.20
C ILE A 469 -21.08 -9.57 -14.01
N ARG A 470 -20.51 -10.36 -14.92
CA ARG A 470 -21.23 -11.33 -15.76
C ARG A 470 -20.58 -12.71 -15.62
N PHE A 471 -21.37 -13.71 -15.26
CA PHE A 471 -20.87 -15.08 -15.10
C PHE A 471 -20.96 -15.86 -16.43
N PRO A 472 -19.89 -16.56 -16.86
CA PRO A 472 -19.95 -17.49 -17.98
C PRO A 472 -20.99 -18.61 -17.78
N ARG A 473 -21.56 -19.12 -18.88
CA ARG A 473 -22.60 -20.18 -18.84
C ARG A 473 -22.13 -21.52 -18.24
N ASN A 474 -20.83 -21.71 -18.09
CA ASN A 474 -20.22 -22.91 -17.49
C ASN A 474 -19.98 -22.78 -15.97
N ILE A 475 -20.40 -21.68 -15.33
CA ILE A 475 -20.37 -21.51 -13.88
C ILE A 475 -21.72 -21.98 -13.31
N THR A 476 -21.70 -22.81 -12.27
CA THR A 476 -22.91 -23.32 -11.64
C THR A 476 -23.68 -22.23 -10.89
N VAL A 477 -24.97 -22.44 -10.65
CA VAL A 477 -25.80 -21.52 -9.85
C VAL A 477 -25.22 -21.33 -8.44
N LYS A 478 -24.58 -22.35 -7.86
CA LYS A 478 -23.92 -22.25 -6.54
C LYS A 478 -22.69 -21.36 -6.58
N ALA A 479 -21.82 -21.53 -7.58
CA ALA A 479 -20.63 -20.71 -7.76
C ALA A 479 -20.98 -19.26 -8.13
N ALA A 480 -21.89 -19.05 -9.08
CA ALA A 480 -22.38 -17.72 -9.43
C ALA A 480 -23.01 -16.99 -8.22
N ARG A 481 -23.67 -17.72 -7.31
CA ARG A 481 -24.19 -17.16 -6.06
C ARG A 481 -23.08 -16.78 -5.07
N VAL A 482 -22.13 -17.67 -4.75
CA VAL A 482 -21.06 -17.33 -3.79
C VAL A 482 -20.21 -16.15 -4.28
N LEU A 483 -19.94 -16.11 -5.59
CA LEU A 483 -19.23 -15.00 -6.22
C LEU A 483 -20.03 -13.69 -6.17
N SER A 484 -21.36 -13.74 -6.35
CA SER A 484 -22.21 -12.54 -6.24
C SER A 484 -22.22 -11.99 -4.81
N ASP A 485 -22.24 -12.88 -3.81
CA ASP A 485 -22.41 -12.49 -2.41
C ASP A 485 -21.08 -11.98 -1.80
N PHE A 486 -19.93 -12.54 -2.19
CA PHE A 486 -18.61 -11.96 -1.88
C PHE A 486 -18.32 -10.68 -2.69
N LEU A 487 -18.71 -10.61 -3.96
CA LEU A 487 -18.52 -9.41 -4.82
C LEU A 487 -19.70 -8.43 -4.73
N THR A 488 -20.39 -8.40 -3.58
CA THR A 488 -21.40 -7.39 -3.27
C THR A 488 -20.70 -6.09 -2.84
N ARG A 489 -21.03 -4.98 -3.52
CA ARG A 489 -20.32 -3.70 -3.39
C ARG A 489 -20.51 -3.03 -2.03
N ASP A 490 -21.74 -3.05 -1.51
CA ASP A 490 -22.06 -2.59 -0.16
C ASP A 490 -21.44 -3.58 0.85
N PRO A 491 -20.46 -3.15 1.69
CA PRO A 491 -19.84 -4.05 2.65
C PRO A 491 -20.85 -4.63 3.65
N SER A 492 -21.90 -3.90 4.03
CA SER A 492 -22.90 -4.38 5.00
C SER A 492 -23.75 -5.55 4.49
N GLN A 493 -23.82 -5.72 3.16
CA GLN A 493 -24.59 -6.78 2.48
C GLN A 493 -23.68 -7.88 1.92
N ARG A 494 -22.36 -7.80 2.15
CA ARG A 494 -21.36 -8.74 1.63
C ARG A 494 -21.30 -10.00 2.50
N LEU A 495 -21.10 -11.15 1.86
CA LEU A 495 -20.84 -12.40 2.57
C LEU A 495 -19.59 -12.26 3.45
N GLY A 496 -19.67 -12.69 4.71
CA GLY A 496 -18.63 -12.46 5.72
C GLY A 496 -18.68 -11.10 6.43
N CYS A 497 -19.72 -10.28 6.19
CA CYS A 497 -19.81 -8.90 6.71
C CYS A 497 -21.18 -8.51 7.29
N SER A 498 -22.16 -9.43 7.33
CA SER A 498 -23.54 -9.15 7.74
C SER A 498 -23.76 -9.04 9.26
N THR A 499 -22.72 -9.28 10.05
CA THR A 499 -22.71 -9.28 11.52
C THR A 499 -21.31 -8.88 12.01
N PHE A 500 -21.21 -8.35 13.23
CA PHE A 500 -19.94 -8.01 13.88
C PHE A 500 -19.35 -9.17 14.68
N ASP A 501 -20.11 -10.26 14.87
CA ASP A 501 -19.61 -11.50 15.46
C ASP A 501 -18.86 -12.30 14.37
N LEU A 502 -17.55 -12.50 14.55
CA LEU A 502 -16.72 -13.17 13.55
C LEU A 502 -17.06 -14.67 13.44
N GLU A 503 -17.49 -15.34 14.50
CA GLU A 503 -17.86 -16.76 14.46
C GLU A 503 -19.22 -16.95 13.78
N GLU A 504 -20.20 -16.08 14.06
CA GLU A 504 -21.45 -16.04 13.30
C GLU A 504 -21.18 -15.73 11.81
N SER A 505 -20.26 -14.80 11.52
CA SER A 505 -19.86 -14.45 10.17
C SER A 505 -19.22 -15.64 9.43
N LEU A 506 -18.29 -16.35 10.08
CA LEU A 506 -17.69 -17.57 9.56
C LEU A 506 -18.73 -18.66 9.32
N GLU A 507 -19.64 -18.90 10.27
CA GLU A 507 -20.66 -19.94 10.14
C GLU A 507 -21.69 -19.63 9.04
N ASN A 508 -21.95 -18.35 8.74
CA ASN A 508 -22.70 -17.92 7.55
C ASN A 508 -21.95 -18.26 6.25
N ILE A 509 -20.62 -18.10 6.20
CA ILE A 509 -19.80 -18.54 5.06
C ILE A 509 -19.82 -20.07 4.93
N LYS A 510 -19.57 -20.80 6.03
CA LYS A 510 -19.56 -22.28 6.10
C LYS A 510 -20.89 -22.88 5.61
N ASN A 511 -22.01 -22.27 5.98
CA ASN A 511 -23.36 -22.70 5.56
C ASN A 511 -23.78 -22.24 4.16
N HIS A 512 -23.00 -21.41 3.45
CA HIS A 512 -23.35 -21.02 2.09
C HIS A 512 -23.45 -22.25 1.17
N ALA A 513 -24.42 -22.26 0.24
CA ALA A 513 -24.81 -23.44 -0.54
C ALA A 513 -23.70 -24.01 -1.45
N PHE A 514 -22.63 -23.25 -1.67
CA PHE A 514 -21.41 -23.68 -2.37
C PHE A 514 -20.49 -24.55 -1.52
N PHE A 515 -20.47 -24.38 -0.18
CA PHE A 515 -19.60 -25.09 0.75
C PHE A 515 -20.34 -26.17 1.57
N ARG A 516 -21.52 -25.85 2.12
CA ARG A 516 -22.21 -26.59 3.20
C ARG A 516 -22.28 -28.12 3.07
N ASN A 517 -22.45 -28.64 1.85
CA ASN A 517 -22.61 -30.07 1.57
C ASN A 517 -21.42 -30.64 0.78
N SER A 518 -20.27 -29.95 0.80
CA SER A 518 -19.14 -30.19 -0.10
C SER A 518 -17.77 -29.83 0.51
N MET A 519 -17.74 -29.55 1.83
CA MET A 519 -16.53 -29.36 2.63
C MET A 519 -16.79 -29.82 4.06
N ASN A 520 -15.85 -30.57 4.66
CA ASN A 520 -15.81 -30.78 6.11
C ASN A 520 -14.75 -29.84 6.67
N TRP A 521 -15.16 -28.83 7.43
CA TRP A 521 -14.28 -27.77 7.90
C TRP A 521 -13.30 -28.24 8.97
N GLU A 522 -13.71 -29.16 9.86
CA GLU A 522 -12.85 -29.74 10.89
C GLU A 522 -11.72 -30.57 10.25
N MET A 523 -12.06 -31.44 9.30
CA MET A 523 -11.08 -32.23 8.56
C MET A 523 -10.20 -31.38 7.64
N LEU A 524 -10.71 -30.23 7.14
CA LEU A 524 -9.90 -29.31 6.36
C LEU A 524 -8.85 -28.65 7.26
N GLU A 525 -9.26 -28.10 8.40
CA GLU A 525 -8.37 -27.44 9.37
C GLU A 525 -7.33 -28.41 9.95
N ALA A 526 -7.71 -29.66 10.20
CA ALA A 526 -6.79 -30.75 10.57
C ALA A 526 -5.85 -31.21 9.43
N ARG A 527 -6.10 -30.75 8.18
CA ARG A 527 -5.43 -31.18 6.94
C ARG A 527 -5.59 -32.67 6.58
N ASP A 528 -6.68 -33.28 7.03
CA ASP A 528 -7.08 -34.66 6.67
C ASP A 528 -7.73 -34.76 5.27
N ILE A 529 -8.08 -33.65 4.64
CA ILE A 529 -8.60 -33.62 3.26
C ILE A 529 -7.45 -33.44 2.27
N SER A 530 -7.17 -34.48 1.48
CA SER A 530 -6.14 -34.46 0.43
C SER A 530 -6.37 -33.32 -0.60
N PRO A 531 -5.35 -32.49 -0.88
CA PRO A 531 -5.45 -31.43 -1.88
C PRO A 531 -5.80 -31.93 -3.29
N PRO A 532 -6.54 -31.13 -4.08
CA PRO A 532 -6.98 -31.50 -5.43
C PRO A 532 -5.88 -31.37 -6.49
N TYR A 533 -4.69 -30.92 -6.09
CA TYR A 533 -3.49 -30.85 -6.92
C TYR A 533 -2.26 -31.13 -6.05
N ASN A 534 -1.42 -32.05 -6.50
CA ASN A 534 -0.09 -32.27 -5.93
C ASN A 534 0.94 -31.49 -6.79
N PRO A 535 1.73 -30.56 -6.22
CA PRO A 535 2.77 -29.83 -6.95
C PRO A 535 3.94 -30.69 -7.47
N SER A 536 3.95 -32.00 -7.19
CA SER A 536 4.92 -33.01 -7.60
C SER A 536 6.37 -32.68 -7.22
N VAL A 537 6.55 -32.02 -6.08
CA VAL A 537 7.85 -31.58 -5.55
C VAL A 537 8.77 -32.79 -5.32
N GLN A 538 10.01 -32.71 -5.80
CA GLN A 538 10.98 -33.83 -5.70
C GLN A 538 11.79 -33.82 -4.39
N GLY A 539 11.76 -32.72 -3.63
CA GLY A 539 12.41 -32.59 -2.33
C GLY A 539 12.27 -31.18 -1.75
N ASP A 540 12.70 -31.00 -0.50
CA ASP A 540 12.73 -29.71 0.21
C ASP A 540 13.60 -28.63 -0.47
N ARG A 541 14.54 -29.04 -1.33
CA ARG A 541 15.42 -28.18 -2.13
C ARG A 541 14.95 -28.02 -3.60
N ASP A 542 13.74 -28.45 -3.95
CA ASP A 542 13.19 -28.31 -5.32
C ASP A 542 12.85 -26.85 -5.65
N LEU A 543 13.42 -26.34 -6.73
CA LEU A 543 13.29 -24.94 -7.16
C LEU A 543 12.49 -24.77 -8.48
N LYS A 544 11.97 -25.86 -9.06
CA LYS A 544 11.37 -25.87 -10.41
C LYS A 544 10.18 -24.93 -10.63
N HIS A 545 9.52 -24.50 -9.55
CA HIS A 545 8.32 -23.66 -9.56
C HIS A 545 8.64 -22.16 -9.39
N PHE A 546 9.89 -21.79 -9.11
CA PHE A 546 10.32 -20.40 -8.92
C PHE A 546 10.82 -19.80 -10.26
N ASP A 547 10.76 -18.47 -10.38
CA ASP A 547 11.18 -17.78 -11.60
C ASP A 547 12.69 -17.98 -11.87
N LYS A 548 12.99 -18.45 -13.08
CA LYS A 548 14.34 -18.74 -13.56
C LYS A 548 15.20 -17.50 -13.67
N GLU A 549 14.64 -16.30 -13.75
CA GLU A 549 15.44 -15.06 -13.71
C GLU A 549 16.03 -14.83 -12.31
N PHE A 550 15.27 -15.07 -11.24
CA PHE A 550 15.81 -15.00 -9.87
C PHE A 550 16.79 -16.14 -9.61
N LEU A 551 16.52 -17.37 -10.08
CA LEU A 551 17.41 -18.52 -9.91
C LEU A 551 18.79 -18.37 -10.60
N LYS A 552 18.96 -17.41 -11.52
CA LYS A 552 20.27 -17.04 -12.09
C LYS A 552 21.09 -16.12 -11.19
N GLU A 553 20.47 -15.43 -10.24
CA GLU A 553 21.21 -14.56 -9.34
C GLU A 553 22.13 -15.34 -8.41
N SER A 554 23.28 -14.75 -8.10
CA SER A 554 24.12 -15.25 -7.02
C SER A 554 23.34 -15.24 -5.69
N PRO A 555 23.38 -16.34 -4.90
CA PRO A 555 22.82 -16.42 -3.56
C PRO A 555 23.69 -15.67 -2.54
N THR A 556 24.09 -14.45 -2.88
CA THR A 556 24.88 -13.54 -2.05
C THR A 556 24.07 -12.30 -1.70
N LEU A 557 24.44 -11.69 -0.57
CA LEU A 557 24.03 -10.34 -0.24
C LEU A 557 24.86 -9.36 -1.07
N THR A 558 24.24 -8.25 -1.49
CA THR A 558 25.00 -7.11 -2.03
C THR A 558 25.95 -6.58 -0.96
N PHE A 559 27.13 -6.12 -1.37
CA PHE A 559 28.05 -5.39 -0.48
C PHE A 559 27.37 -4.18 0.15
N ASP A 560 27.89 -3.79 1.31
CA ASP A 560 27.45 -2.60 2.03
C ASP A 560 28.41 -1.43 1.83
N ASP A 561 27.83 -0.23 1.88
CA ASP A 561 28.54 1.03 1.88
C ASP A 561 28.66 1.51 3.34
N PRO A 562 29.86 1.58 3.94
CA PRO A 562 30.04 2.01 5.32
C PRO A 562 29.46 3.40 5.59
N ASN A 563 29.53 4.31 4.62
CA ASN A 563 29.00 5.67 4.74
C ASN A 563 27.47 5.68 4.90
N ILE A 564 26.79 4.64 4.42
CA ILE A 564 25.35 4.45 4.59
C ILE A 564 25.04 3.77 5.94
N ILE A 565 25.88 2.81 6.38
CA ILE A 565 25.73 2.19 7.71
C ILE A 565 25.88 3.22 8.83
N GLU A 566 26.88 4.11 8.75
CA GLU A 566 27.14 5.18 9.73
C GLU A 566 25.99 6.20 9.86
N GLN A 567 25.03 6.20 8.93
CA GLN A 567 23.85 7.08 8.95
C GLN A 567 22.61 6.39 9.56
N ILE A 568 22.59 5.07 9.70
CA ILE A 568 21.44 4.31 10.20
C ILE A 568 21.43 4.36 11.73
N ASP A 569 20.36 4.91 12.32
CA ASP A 569 20.12 4.78 13.76
C ASP A 569 19.80 3.31 14.07
N GLN A 570 20.66 2.68 14.86
CA GLN A 570 20.50 1.26 15.20
C GLN A 570 19.48 1.06 16.34
N SER A 571 19.17 2.12 17.12
CA SER A 571 18.26 2.04 18.26
C SER A 571 16.80 1.83 17.84
N GLU A 572 16.43 2.31 16.65
CA GLU A 572 15.12 2.07 16.01
C GLU A 572 14.82 0.57 15.77
N PHE A 573 15.86 -0.28 15.77
CA PHE A 573 15.77 -1.71 15.52
C PHE A 573 16.12 -2.56 16.76
N GLU A 574 16.27 -1.96 17.94
CA GLU A 574 16.45 -2.72 19.19
C GLU A 574 15.22 -3.61 19.47
N GLY A 575 15.46 -4.89 19.79
CA GLY A 575 14.38 -5.86 19.97
C GLY A 575 13.79 -6.40 18.67
N PHE A 576 14.43 -6.17 17.52
CA PHE A 576 14.06 -6.85 16.28
C PHE A 576 14.30 -8.38 16.36
N GLU A 577 15.25 -8.83 17.19
CA GLU A 577 15.52 -10.23 17.46
C GLU A 577 14.26 -11.00 17.92
N TYR A 578 14.10 -12.22 17.42
CA TYR A 578 13.06 -13.15 17.86
C TYR A 578 13.47 -14.58 17.50
N ILE A 579 13.09 -15.55 18.33
CA ILE A 579 13.18 -16.98 17.99
C ILE A 579 11.87 -17.62 18.46
N ASN A 580 11.25 -18.41 17.59
CA ASN A 580 9.98 -19.05 17.89
C ASN A 580 10.18 -20.21 18.88
N PRO A 581 9.66 -20.11 20.12
CA PRO A 581 9.91 -21.13 21.15
C PRO A 581 9.31 -22.50 20.78
N LEU A 582 8.28 -22.53 19.92
CA LEU A 582 7.63 -23.76 19.50
C LEU A 582 8.45 -24.49 18.42
N PHE A 583 9.20 -23.77 17.59
CA PHE A 583 10.17 -24.40 16.67
C PHE A 583 11.41 -24.90 17.42
N MET A 584 11.92 -24.14 18.41
CA MET A 584 13.00 -24.61 19.29
C MET A 584 12.66 -25.95 19.94
N SER A 585 11.45 -26.10 20.48
CA SER A 585 11.02 -27.36 21.12
C SER A 585 11.02 -28.59 20.19
N LYS A 586 11.01 -28.39 18.86
CA LYS A 586 11.15 -29.45 17.86
C LYS A 586 12.62 -29.67 17.47
N GLU A 587 13.40 -28.61 17.27
CA GLU A 587 14.83 -28.73 16.94
C GLU A 587 15.67 -29.27 18.13
N GLU A 588 15.29 -29.01 19.38
CA GLU A 588 15.91 -29.60 20.58
C GLU A 588 15.51 -31.07 20.84
N SER A 589 14.60 -31.63 20.03
CA SER A 589 14.12 -33.02 20.17
C SER A 589 14.76 -34.02 19.19
N VAL A 590 15.81 -33.59 18.47
CA VAL A 590 16.54 -34.34 17.42
C VAL A 590 18.01 -34.50 17.77
#